data_AF-A0A094ZGJ2-F1
#
_entry.id   AF-A0A094ZGJ2-F1
#
_cell.length_a   1.000
_cell.length_b   1.000
_cell.length_c   1.000
_cell.angle_alpha   90.00
_cell.angle_beta   90.00
_cell.angle_gamma   90.00
#
_symmetry.space_group_name_H-M   'P 1'
#
loop_
_entity.id
_entity.type
_entity.pdbx_description
1 polymer ?
#
loop_
_entity_poly.entity_id
_entity_poly.type
_entity_poly.pdbx_seq_one_letter_code
_entity_poly.pdbx_strand_id
1 'polypeptide(L)'
;MFVEKMNVFLVNSFFKDNENIIYIFWLTFTIVSYLTGVFVFATIVGQVGNIITTRNADRIEFEKILDHAKSYMRANSVDKDLQSRILRWYDYAWSKGCGGGGQDINTIGLLPDKLKTELALNVNLETLKKVTIFHECRPEFLHDIVLKMRPLVFTPGDLICRKGEIAREIFIIADGVLEVLSDSNEVLSKMSAGDFFGEIGVLNVDGVNKRTADVRAVGYAELFVLSRDDILKALKDHPDAEAVIRKHATRRLCETRVRQQAHLHGKKSPILSNNFCKPFISSGVHENASVKLEVPSSGTIRNLSMLFNNENDSQSQQTTVNSGILAQWKSRHTGGKNETNQLVETIDQFADRWETILTNITKNYREEIGVLREQIIQFINTSIGTH
;
A
#
# COMPACT_ATOMS: atom_id res chain seq x y z
N MET A 1 -6.29 73.52 -59.40
CA MET A 1 -7.65 73.39 -58.82
C MET A 1 -8.30 71.99 -58.93
N PHE A 2 -8.62 71.44 -60.11
CA PHE A 2 -9.24 70.09 -60.20
C PHE A 2 -8.24 68.96 -59.92
N VAL A 3 -7.00 69.08 -60.43
CA VAL A 3 -5.92 68.10 -60.23
C VAL A 3 -5.40 68.10 -58.79
N GLU A 4 -5.29 69.26 -58.13
CA GLU A 4 -4.91 69.35 -56.71
C GLU A 4 -5.97 68.75 -55.79
N LYS A 5 -7.26 69.01 -56.03
CA LYS A 5 -8.35 68.43 -55.23
C LYS A 5 -8.42 66.91 -55.38
N MET A 6 -8.10 66.38 -56.57
CA MET A 6 -8.07 64.94 -56.82
C MET A 6 -6.84 64.27 -56.19
N ASN A 7 -5.67 64.92 -56.19
CA ASN A 7 -4.47 64.42 -55.48
C ASN A 7 -4.65 64.44 -53.97
N VAL A 8 -5.24 65.49 -53.39
CA VAL A 8 -5.53 65.54 -51.94
C VAL A 8 -6.59 64.49 -51.55
N PHE A 9 -7.58 64.24 -52.41
CA PHE A 9 -8.57 63.18 -52.19
C PHE A 9 -7.97 61.77 -52.30
N LEU A 10 -7.13 61.52 -53.30
CA LEU A 10 -6.44 60.23 -53.46
C LEU A 10 -5.43 59.99 -52.34
N VAL A 11 -4.66 61.01 -51.94
CA VAL A 11 -3.71 60.91 -50.81
C VAL A 11 -4.47 60.70 -49.49
N ASN A 12 -5.56 61.43 -49.22
CA ASN A 12 -6.36 61.21 -48.02
C ASN A 12 -7.09 59.86 -48.02
N SER A 13 -7.56 59.36 -49.18
CA SER A 13 -8.18 58.04 -49.27
C SER A 13 -7.14 56.94 -49.08
N PHE A 14 -5.97 57.05 -49.70
CA PHE A 14 -4.90 56.06 -49.62
C PHE A 14 -4.27 55.98 -48.22
N PHE A 15 -4.10 57.12 -47.53
CA PHE A 15 -3.67 57.13 -46.13
C PHE A 15 -4.74 56.59 -45.18
N LYS A 16 -6.02 56.89 -45.42
CA LYS A 16 -7.13 56.36 -44.62
C LYS A 16 -7.33 54.86 -44.81
N ASP A 17 -7.11 54.34 -46.02
CA ASP A 17 -7.14 52.91 -46.30
C ASP A 17 -5.95 52.19 -45.65
N ASN A 18 -4.75 52.79 -45.63
CA ASN A 18 -3.60 52.24 -44.89
C ASN A 18 -3.81 52.24 -43.37
N GLU A 19 -4.39 53.30 -42.80
CA GLU A 19 -4.79 53.31 -41.38
C GLU A 19 -5.83 52.22 -41.08
N ASN A 20 -6.87 52.11 -41.90
CA ASN A 20 -7.88 51.05 -41.76
C ASN A 20 -7.29 49.65 -41.88
N ILE A 21 -6.35 49.42 -42.80
CA ILE A 21 -5.65 48.14 -42.95
C ILE A 21 -4.81 47.84 -41.70
N ILE A 22 -4.13 48.84 -41.13
CA ILE A 22 -3.37 48.70 -39.88
C ILE A 22 -4.31 48.38 -38.71
N TYR A 23 -5.46 49.06 -38.60
CA TYR A 23 -6.47 48.77 -37.57
C TYR A 23 -7.09 47.38 -37.70
N ILE A 24 -7.41 46.94 -38.92
CA ILE A 24 -7.95 45.60 -39.20
C ILE A 24 -6.90 44.52 -38.87
N PHE A 25 -5.64 44.75 -39.23
CA PHE A 25 -4.54 43.86 -38.88
C PHE A 25 -4.38 43.76 -37.35
N TRP A 26 -4.38 44.89 -36.64
CA TRP A 26 -4.25 44.93 -35.19
C TRP A 26 -5.42 44.24 -34.48
N LEU A 27 -6.64 44.44 -34.96
CA LEU A 27 -7.84 43.80 -34.43
C LEU A 27 -7.81 42.28 -34.66
N THR A 28 -7.38 41.84 -35.84
CA THR A 28 -7.25 40.41 -36.16
C THR A 28 -6.19 39.75 -35.30
N PHE A 29 -5.02 40.39 -35.14
CA PHE A 29 -3.96 39.92 -34.25
C PHE A 29 -4.44 39.79 -32.80
N THR A 30 -5.14 40.80 -32.29
CA THR A 30 -5.69 40.81 -30.92
C THR A 30 -6.70 39.68 -30.69
N ILE A 31 -7.59 39.44 -31.66
CA ILE A 31 -8.57 38.35 -31.57
C ILE A 31 -7.86 36.99 -31.57
N VAL A 32 -6.89 36.77 -32.46
CA VAL A 32 -6.14 35.51 -32.54
C VAL A 32 -5.32 35.25 -31.28
N SER A 33 -4.64 36.28 -30.74
CA SER A 33 -3.89 36.14 -29.49
C SER A 33 -4.80 35.86 -28.30
N TYR A 34 -5.98 36.49 -28.25
CA TYR A 34 -6.97 36.25 -27.20
C TYR A 34 -7.52 34.81 -27.27
N LEU A 35 -7.90 34.34 -28.46
CA LEU A 35 -8.37 32.97 -28.66
C LEU A 35 -7.30 31.93 -28.29
N THR A 36 -6.05 32.20 -28.66
CA THR A 36 -4.91 31.32 -28.31
C THR A 36 -4.70 31.29 -26.79
N GLY A 37 -4.77 32.44 -26.12
CA GLY A 37 -4.67 32.53 -24.67
C GLY A 37 -5.76 31.75 -23.93
N VAL A 38 -7.02 31.91 -24.37
CA VAL A 38 -8.15 31.16 -23.80
C VAL A 38 -8.00 29.66 -24.03
N PHE A 39 -7.53 29.24 -25.20
CA PHE A 39 -7.28 27.83 -25.51
C PHE A 39 -6.19 27.24 -24.60
N VAL A 40 -5.05 27.92 -24.48
CA VAL A 40 -3.95 27.49 -23.59
C VAL A 40 -4.44 27.41 -22.13
N PHE A 41 -5.15 28.43 -21.64
CA PHE A 41 -5.71 28.42 -20.30
C PHE A 41 -6.66 27.24 -20.06
N ALA A 42 -7.59 26.98 -20.99
CA ALA A 42 -8.52 25.86 -20.90
C ALA A 42 -7.78 24.51 -20.87
N THR A 43 -6.72 24.34 -21.66
CA THR A 43 -5.92 23.12 -21.65
C THR A 43 -5.19 22.92 -20.32
N ILE A 44 -4.58 23.96 -19.76
CA ILE A 44 -3.88 23.88 -18.47
C ILE A 44 -4.85 23.48 -17.36
N VAL A 45 -6.01 24.13 -17.27
CA VAL A 45 -7.04 23.79 -16.27
C VAL A 45 -7.52 22.36 -16.43
N GLY A 46 -7.73 21.89 -17.68
CA GLY A 46 -8.10 20.51 -17.95
C GLY A 46 -7.04 19.50 -17.50
N GLN A 47 -5.76 19.78 -17.76
CA GLN A 47 -4.65 18.91 -17.35
C GLN A 47 -4.49 18.90 -15.83
N VAL A 48 -4.56 20.05 -15.16
CA VAL A 48 -4.52 20.14 -13.69
C VAL A 48 -5.67 19.35 -13.08
N GLY A 49 -6.88 19.46 -13.64
CA GLY A 49 -8.03 18.65 -13.23
C GLY A 49 -7.75 17.14 -13.33
N ASN A 50 -7.22 16.68 -14.46
CA ASN A 50 -6.88 15.27 -14.67
C ASN A 50 -5.79 14.77 -13.72
N ILE A 51 -4.78 15.58 -13.41
CA ILE A 51 -3.70 15.22 -12.48
C ILE A 51 -4.27 15.05 -11.06
N ILE A 52 -5.15 15.96 -10.62
CA ILE A 52 -5.76 15.91 -9.28
C ILE A 52 -6.63 14.66 -9.13
N THR A 53 -7.46 14.34 -10.13
CA THR A 53 -8.36 13.17 -10.07
C THR A 53 -7.60 11.86 -10.17
N THR A 54 -6.56 11.79 -11.01
CA THR A 54 -5.76 10.57 -11.19
C THR A 54 -4.88 10.29 -9.97
N ARG A 55 -4.23 11.31 -9.41
CA ARG A 55 -3.30 11.13 -8.27
C ARG A 55 -4.03 10.77 -6.97
N ASN A 56 -5.24 11.28 -6.78
CA ASN A 56 -6.05 10.99 -5.60
C ASN A 56 -7.08 9.88 -5.82
N ALA A 57 -7.05 9.17 -6.96
CA ALA A 57 -8.05 8.17 -7.30
C ALA A 57 -8.22 7.11 -6.19
N ASP A 58 -7.12 6.53 -5.71
CA ASP A 58 -7.15 5.50 -4.66
C ASP A 58 -7.70 6.04 -3.33
N ARG A 59 -7.37 7.29 -3.00
CA ARG A 59 -7.84 7.95 -1.80
C ARG A 59 -9.33 8.27 -1.88
N ILE A 60 -9.78 8.79 -3.02
CA ILE A 60 -11.20 9.10 -3.27
C ILE A 60 -12.02 7.80 -3.20
N GLU A 61 -11.51 6.71 -3.77
CA GLU A 61 -12.22 5.43 -3.74
C GLU A 61 -12.28 4.86 -2.31
N PHE A 62 -11.20 4.94 -1.55
CA PHE A 62 -11.22 4.54 -0.14
C PHE A 62 -12.17 5.41 0.71
N GLU A 63 -12.13 6.73 0.52
CA GLU A 63 -13.05 7.66 1.21
C GLU A 63 -14.51 7.32 0.90
N LYS A 64 -14.82 6.96 -0.35
CA LYS A 64 -16.15 6.50 -0.76
C LYS A 64 -16.57 5.20 -0.08
N ILE A 65 -15.68 4.20 0.02
CA ILE A 65 -15.95 2.95 0.75
C ILE A 65 -16.20 3.24 2.23
N LEU A 66 -15.38 4.08 2.85
CA LEU A 66 -15.50 4.48 4.25
C LEU A 66 -16.82 5.22 4.51
N ASP A 67 -17.22 6.13 3.63
CA ASP A 67 -18.48 6.87 3.77
C ASP A 67 -19.70 5.98 3.56
N HIS A 68 -19.62 4.98 2.67
CA HIS A 68 -20.63 3.95 2.55
C HIS A 68 -20.76 3.13 3.85
N ALA A 69 -19.64 2.71 4.45
CA ALA A 69 -19.64 2.01 5.74
C ALA A 69 -20.24 2.88 6.86
N LYS A 70 -19.88 4.17 6.95
CA LYS A 70 -20.46 5.11 7.91
C LYS A 70 -21.96 5.27 7.73
N SER A 71 -22.42 5.44 6.48
CA SER A 71 -23.85 5.54 6.16
C SER A 71 -24.61 4.28 6.59
N TYR A 72 -24.06 3.10 6.28
CA TYR A 72 -24.64 1.82 6.67
C TYR A 72 -24.75 1.66 8.19
N MET A 73 -23.72 2.06 8.94
CA MET A 73 -23.74 2.03 10.42
C MET A 73 -24.79 2.97 11.01
N ARG A 74 -24.97 4.16 10.41
CA ARG A 74 -26.00 5.13 10.83
C ARG A 74 -27.40 4.61 10.54
N ALA A 75 -27.62 4.05 9.34
CA ALA A 75 -28.91 3.50 8.93
C ALA A 75 -29.37 2.35 9.83
N ASN A 76 -28.45 1.51 10.30
CA ASN A 76 -28.74 0.37 11.16
C ASN A 76 -28.59 0.67 12.66
N SER A 77 -28.38 1.93 13.06
CA SER A 77 -28.23 2.35 14.47
C SER A 77 -27.22 1.49 15.25
N VAL A 78 -26.05 1.23 14.65
CA VAL A 78 -24.98 0.45 15.28
C VAL A 78 -24.47 1.15 16.53
N ASP A 79 -24.11 0.41 17.59
CA ASP A 79 -23.57 0.99 18.82
C ASP A 79 -22.28 1.79 18.58
N LYS A 80 -22.07 2.87 19.37
CA LYS A 80 -20.95 3.79 19.19
C LYS A 80 -19.59 3.12 19.42
N ASP A 81 -19.52 2.10 20.28
CA ASP A 81 -18.30 1.36 20.51
C ASP A 81 -17.90 0.55 19.27
N LEU A 82 -18.86 -0.17 18.70
CA LEU A 82 -18.65 -0.94 17.47
C LEU A 82 -18.34 -0.03 16.27
N GLN A 83 -19.00 1.13 16.16
CA GLN A 83 -18.67 2.13 15.14
C GLN A 83 -17.21 2.60 15.26
N SER A 84 -16.78 2.95 16.47
CA SER A 84 -15.42 3.43 16.72
C SER A 84 -14.37 2.35 16.40
N ARG A 85 -14.68 1.08 16.70
CA ARG A 85 -13.83 -0.06 16.38
C ARG A 85 -13.71 -0.28 14.86
N ILE A 86 -14.82 -0.22 14.13
CA ILE A 86 -14.82 -0.35 12.66
C ILE A 86 -14.01 0.78 12.02
N LEU A 87 -14.23 2.04 12.43
CA LEU A 87 -13.48 3.18 11.90
C LEU A 87 -11.97 3.05 12.16
N ARG A 88 -11.60 2.61 13.38
CA ARG A 88 -10.21 2.36 13.73
C ARG A 88 -9.57 1.27 12.85
N TRP A 89 -10.31 0.23 12.51
CA TRP A 89 -9.85 -0.80 11.58
C TRP A 89 -9.59 -0.21 10.19
N TYR A 90 -10.52 0.60 9.65
CA TYR A 90 -10.34 1.27 8.36
C TYR A 90 -9.14 2.21 8.34
N ASP A 91 -8.96 3.02 9.38
CA ASP A 91 -7.82 3.94 9.51
C ASP A 91 -6.49 3.17 9.50
N TYR A 92 -6.42 2.07 10.26
CA TYR A 92 -5.24 1.23 10.29
C TYR A 92 -4.99 0.53 8.95
N ALA A 93 -6.02 -0.06 8.35
CA ALA A 93 -5.94 -0.73 7.05
C ALA A 93 -5.47 0.24 5.95
N TRP A 94 -5.91 1.50 5.97
CA TRP A 94 -5.43 2.54 5.07
C TRP A 94 -3.96 2.88 5.32
N SER A 95 -3.57 3.06 6.59
CA SER A 95 -2.18 3.40 6.95
C SER A 95 -1.16 2.34 6.53
N LYS A 96 -1.58 1.07 6.50
CA LYS A 96 -0.76 -0.08 6.05
C LYS A 96 -0.87 -0.35 4.55
N GLY A 97 -1.70 0.41 3.83
CA GLY A 97 -1.97 0.25 2.40
C GLY A 97 -2.86 -0.95 2.05
N CYS A 98 -3.41 -1.64 3.06
CA CYS A 98 -4.30 -2.79 2.88
C CYS A 98 -5.71 -2.39 2.40
N GLY A 99 -6.07 -1.10 2.49
CA GLY A 99 -7.39 -0.58 2.13
C GLY A 99 -7.60 -0.25 0.65
N GLY A 100 -6.53 -0.19 -0.15
CA GLY A 100 -6.60 0.24 -1.55
C GLY A 100 -6.33 -0.90 -2.53
N GLY A 101 -7.22 -1.88 -2.65
CA GLY A 101 -7.41 -2.80 -3.80
C GLY A 101 -6.22 -3.56 -4.44
N GLY A 102 -4.98 -3.32 -4.02
CA GLY A 102 -3.77 -3.60 -4.80
C GLY A 102 -2.67 -4.31 -4.03
N GLN A 103 -2.96 -4.84 -2.85
CA GLN A 103 -1.98 -5.61 -2.06
C GLN A 103 -2.19 -7.13 -2.09
N ASP A 104 -3.31 -7.62 -2.63
CA ASP A 104 -3.43 -9.05 -2.88
C ASP A 104 -2.65 -9.38 -4.15
N ILE A 105 -1.53 -10.09 -4.03
CA ILE A 105 -0.74 -10.56 -5.17
C ILE A 105 -1.62 -11.30 -6.22
N ASN A 106 -2.71 -11.90 -5.74
CA ASN A 106 -3.66 -12.62 -6.58
C ASN A 106 -4.50 -11.69 -7.47
N THR A 107 -4.62 -10.40 -7.15
CA THR A 107 -5.33 -9.40 -7.99
C THR A 107 -4.45 -8.83 -9.10
N ILE A 108 -3.14 -9.15 -9.12
CA ILE A 108 -2.24 -8.83 -10.24
C ILE A 108 -2.54 -9.81 -11.40
N GLY A 109 -3.64 -9.56 -12.11
CA GLY A 109 -4.19 -10.47 -13.12
C GLY A 109 -3.28 -10.77 -14.31
N LEU A 110 -2.27 -9.94 -14.58
CA LEU A 110 -1.36 -10.10 -15.72
C LEU A 110 -0.13 -10.99 -15.44
N LEU A 111 0.17 -11.25 -14.17
CA LEU A 111 1.43 -11.91 -13.80
C LEU A 111 1.26 -13.45 -13.79
N PRO A 112 2.12 -14.23 -14.46
CA PRO A 112 2.13 -15.68 -14.36
C PRO A 112 2.34 -16.16 -12.92
N ASP A 113 1.73 -17.29 -12.55
CA ASP A 113 1.72 -17.80 -11.17
C ASP A 113 3.13 -18.02 -10.61
N LYS A 114 4.07 -18.48 -11.44
CA LYS A 114 5.48 -18.64 -11.02
C LYS A 114 6.11 -17.31 -10.57
N LEU A 115 5.85 -16.23 -11.30
CA LEU A 115 6.35 -14.90 -10.95
C LEU A 115 5.57 -14.30 -9.77
N LYS A 116 4.28 -14.61 -9.64
CA LYS A 116 3.50 -14.24 -8.44
C LYS A 116 4.08 -14.90 -7.20
N THR A 117 4.43 -16.18 -7.25
CA THR A 117 5.02 -16.90 -6.10
C THR A 117 6.33 -16.24 -5.69
N GLU A 118 7.23 -16.00 -6.65
CA GLU A 118 8.52 -15.33 -6.39
C GLU A 118 8.34 -13.93 -5.78
N LEU A 119 7.40 -13.13 -6.31
CA LEU A 119 7.11 -11.80 -5.80
C LEU A 119 6.49 -11.87 -4.39
N ALA A 120 5.54 -12.78 -4.16
CA ALA A 120 4.90 -12.97 -2.86
C ALA A 120 5.90 -13.43 -1.79
N LEU A 121 6.84 -14.30 -2.16
CA LEU A 121 7.92 -14.72 -1.30
C LEU A 121 8.84 -13.55 -0.97
N ASN A 122 9.30 -12.78 -1.96
CA ASN A 122 10.19 -11.65 -1.72
C ASN A 122 9.56 -10.56 -0.85
N VAL A 123 8.27 -10.25 -1.06
CA VAL A 123 7.56 -9.25 -0.25
C VAL A 123 7.43 -9.69 1.21
N ASN A 124 7.13 -10.96 1.44
CA ASN A 124 6.86 -11.49 2.77
C ASN A 124 8.05 -12.26 3.38
N LEU A 125 9.22 -12.23 2.74
CA LEU A 125 10.34 -13.12 3.04
C LEU A 125 10.80 -12.97 4.49
N GLU A 126 10.94 -11.73 4.94
CA GLU A 126 11.39 -11.41 6.30
C GLU A 126 10.40 -11.89 7.37
N THR A 127 9.12 -11.91 7.06
CA THR A 127 8.08 -12.40 7.97
C THR A 127 8.03 -13.92 7.96
N LEU A 128 7.99 -14.54 6.77
CA LEU A 128 7.92 -15.99 6.61
C LEU A 128 9.18 -16.68 7.14
N LYS A 129 10.36 -16.07 6.99
CA LYS A 129 11.61 -16.54 7.61
C LYS A 129 11.57 -16.53 9.12
N LYS A 130 10.77 -15.71 9.79
CA LYS A 130 10.69 -15.73 11.26
C LYS A 130 9.80 -16.86 11.77
N VAL A 131 8.97 -17.45 10.91
CA VAL A 131 7.98 -18.42 11.35
C VAL A 131 8.66 -19.74 11.67
N THR A 132 8.53 -20.18 12.91
CA THR A 132 9.19 -21.39 13.43
C THR A 132 8.85 -22.64 12.61
N ILE A 133 7.61 -22.76 12.12
CA ILE A 133 7.15 -23.90 11.33
C ILE A 133 7.87 -24.06 10.00
N PHE A 134 8.24 -22.94 9.34
CA PHE A 134 8.84 -22.98 8.01
C PHE A 134 10.34 -23.27 8.05
N HIS A 135 10.98 -23.16 9.22
CA HIS A 135 12.37 -23.58 9.41
C HIS A 135 12.53 -25.10 9.45
N GLU A 136 11.51 -25.82 9.94
CA GLU A 136 11.52 -27.28 10.04
C GLU A 136 10.97 -27.96 8.77
N CYS A 137 10.31 -27.20 7.89
CA CYS A 137 9.75 -27.68 6.64
C CYS A 137 10.70 -27.43 5.45
N ARG A 138 10.54 -28.25 4.42
CA ARG A 138 11.17 -28.02 3.12
C ARG A 138 10.69 -26.70 2.46
N PRO A 139 11.56 -25.96 1.75
CA PRO A 139 11.20 -24.68 1.15
C PRO A 139 10.09 -24.83 0.09
N GLU A 140 10.00 -25.97 -0.60
CA GLU A 140 8.96 -26.23 -1.60
C GLU A 140 7.55 -26.13 -1.00
N PHE A 141 7.38 -26.55 0.27
CA PHE A 141 6.10 -26.41 0.96
C PHE A 141 5.68 -24.95 1.08
N LEU A 142 6.63 -24.03 1.31
CA LEU A 142 6.36 -22.59 1.41
C LEU A 142 5.92 -22.01 0.05
N HIS A 143 6.55 -22.44 -1.04
CA HIS A 143 6.17 -22.02 -2.41
C HIS A 143 4.71 -22.40 -2.73
N ASP A 144 4.22 -23.55 -2.25
CA ASP A 144 2.88 -24.05 -2.55
C ASP A 144 1.75 -23.38 -1.75
N ILE A 145 2.09 -22.77 -0.61
CA ILE A 145 1.12 -22.15 0.29
C ILE A 145 1.13 -20.63 0.24
N VAL A 146 2.25 -19.99 -0.14
CA VAL A 146 2.41 -18.53 -0.07
C VAL A 146 1.36 -17.78 -0.90
N LEU A 147 1.00 -18.28 -2.07
CA LEU A 147 -0.05 -17.68 -2.91
C LEU A 147 -1.47 -17.86 -2.35
N LYS A 148 -1.66 -18.89 -1.52
CA LYS A 148 -2.94 -19.22 -0.90
C LYS A 148 -3.16 -18.48 0.42
N MET A 149 -2.12 -17.85 0.95
CA MET A 149 -2.20 -17.02 2.16
C MET A 149 -2.88 -15.70 1.86
N ARG A 150 -3.78 -15.27 2.75
CA ARG A 150 -4.42 -13.96 2.68
C ARG A 150 -4.05 -13.13 3.90
N PRO A 151 -3.58 -11.88 3.73
CA PRO A 151 -3.33 -10.99 4.86
C PRO A 151 -4.67 -10.61 5.52
N LEU A 152 -4.68 -10.57 6.85
CA LEU A 152 -5.83 -10.17 7.65
C LEU A 152 -5.37 -9.32 8.83
N VAL A 153 -6.10 -8.23 9.08
CA VAL A 153 -5.80 -7.26 10.14
C VAL A 153 -6.86 -7.34 11.23
N PHE A 154 -6.41 -7.39 12.48
CA PHE A 154 -7.25 -7.36 13.67
C PHE A 154 -6.97 -6.12 14.52
N THR A 155 -8.01 -5.58 15.14
CA THR A 155 -7.91 -4.47 16.09
C THR A 155 -7.68 -4.96 17.53
N PRO A 156 -7.14 -4.10 18.42
CA PRO A 156 -6.98 -4.45 19.84
C PRO A 156 -8.29 -4.91 20.47
N GLY A 157 -8.26 -6.04 21.18
CA GLY A 157 -9.42 -6.64 21.82
C GLY A 157 -10.22 -7.61 20.94
N ASP A 158 -9.90 -7.72 19.65
CA ASP A 158 -10.58 -8.64 18.74
C ASP A 158 -10.37 -10.10 19.14
N LEU A 159 -11.46 -10.86 19.18
CA LEU A 159 -11.41 -12.31 19.32
C LEU A 159 -11.25 -12.94 17.93
N ILE A 160 -10.11 -13.56 17.68
CA ILE A 160 -9.75 -14.17 16.39
C ILE A 160 -10.28 -15.60 16.29
N CYS A 161 -10.24 -16.34 17.39
CA CYS A 161 -10.78 -17.69 17.49
C CYS A 161 -11.61 -17.78 18.75
N ARG A 162 -12.79 -18.38 18.65
CA ARG A 162 -13.59 -18.75 19.81
C ARG A 162 -13.55 -20.25 20.05
N LYS A 163 -13.34 -20.66 21.29
CA LYS A 163 -13.37 -22.06 21.70
C LYS A 163 -14.70 -22.71 21.27
N GLY A 164 -14.60 -23.89 20.68
CA GLY A 164 -15.75 -24.66 20.22
C GLY A 164 -16.27 -24.31 18.82
N GLU A 165 -15.81 -23.21 18.20
CA GLU A 165 -16.11 -22.91 16.80
C GLU A 165 -15.42 -23.88 15.86
N ILE A 166 -15.99 -24.08 14.66
CA ILE A 166 -15.41 -24.97 13.65
C ILE A 166 -14.08 -24.40 13.17
N ALA A 167 -13.02 -25.22 13.18
CA ALA A 167 -11.69 -24.80 12.74
C ALA A 167 -11.56 -24.85 11.22
N ARG A 168 -11.78 -23.69 10.57
CA ARG A 168 -11.73 -23.56 9.10
C ARG A 168 -10.39 -23.11 8.55
N GLU A 169 -9.53 -22.52 9.38
CA GLU A 169 -8.36 -21.77 8.93
C GLU A 169 -7.21 -21.88 9.94
N ILE A 170 -5.97 -21.84 9.45
CA ILE A 170 -4.76 -21.67 10.25
C ILE A 170 -4.29 -20.23 10.11
N PHE A 171 -3.70 -19.70 11.17
CA PHE A 171 -3.19 -18.33 11.23
C PHE A 171 -1.68 -18.33 11.49
N ILE A 172 -0.98 -17.43 10.82
CA ILE A 172 0.44 -17.14 11.03
C ILE A 172 0.55 -15.68 11.45
N ILE A 173 1.26 -15.38 12.54
CA ILE A 173 1.38 -14.03 13.07
C ILE A 173 2.52 -13.32 12.34
N ALA A 174 2.16 -12.34 11.52
CA ALA A 174 3.12 -11.49 10.81
C ALA A 174 3.66 -10.40 11.73
N ASP A 175 2.75 -9.69 12.41
CA ASP A 175 3.06 -8.64 13.37
C ASP A 175 2.02 -8.60 14.50
N GLY A 176 2.44 -8.12 15.67
CA GLY A 176 1.59 -7.98 16.84
C GLY A 176 1.72 -9.12 17.87
N VAL A 177 0.89 -9.02 18.91
CA VAL A 177 0.87 -9.95 20.06
C VAL A 177 -0.55 -10.43 20.30
N LEU A 178 -0.68 -11.75 20.43
CA LEU A 178 -1.93 -12.43 20.71
C LEU A 178 -1.89 -13.13 22.07
N GLU A 179 -3.04 -13.21 22.72
CA GLU A 179 -3.24 -13.91 23.99
C GLU A 179 -4.19 -15.09 23.79
N VAL A 180 -3.78 -16.26 24.28
CA VAL A 180 -4.64 -17.43 24.40
C VAL A 180 -5.33 -17.38 25.75
N LEU A 181 -6.65 -17.40 25.75
CA LEU A 181 -7.48 -17.23 26.93
C LEU A 181 -8.04 -18.58 27.41
N SER A 182 -8.19 -18.68 28.73
CA SER A 182 -8.89 -19.77 29.42
C SER A 182 -10.40 -19.57 29.38
N ASP A 183 -11.16 -20.59 29.79
CA ASP A 183 -12.62 -20.48 30.00
C ASP A 183 -12.99 -19.41 31.04
N SER A 184 -12.06 -19.12 31.97
CA SER A 184 -12.14 -18.05 32.96
C SER A 184 -11.73 -16.67 32.45
N ASN A 185 -11.46 -16.51 31.14
CA ASN A 185 -10.92 -15.29 30.52
C ASN A 185 -9.51 -14.89 31.03
N GLU A 186 -8.79 -15.82 31.67
CA GLU A 186 -7.41 -15.64 32.11
C GLU A 186 -6.41 -15.94 30.98
N VAL A 187 -5.28 -15.24 30.94
CA VAL A 187 -4.25 -15.42 29.92
C VAL A 187 -3.44 -16.69 30.20
N LEU A 188 -3.60 -17.71 29.36
CA LEU A 188 -2.87 -18.99 29.46
C LEU A 188 -1.50 -18.94 28.80
N SER A 189 -1.38 -18.19 27.70
CA SER A 189 -0.14 -18.04 26.94
C SER A 189 -0.21 -16.79 26.06
N LYS A 190 0.96 -16.25 25.71
CA LYS A 190 1.10 -15.21 24.69
C LYS A 190 1.80 -15.77 23.47
N MET A 191 1.46 -15.25 22.29
CA MET A 191 2.07 -15.57 21.01
C MET A 191 2.47 -14.26 20.34
N SER A 192 3.62 -14.24 19.67
CA SER A 192 4.17 -13.04 19.02
C SER A 192 4.43 -13.30 17.54
N ALA A 193 4.84 -12.25 16.81
CA ALA A 193 5.28 -12.38 15.43
C ALA A 193 6.24 -13.56 15.21
N GLY A 194 5.98 -14.37 14.17
CA GLY A 194 6.69 -15.63 13.89
C GLY A 194 6.05 -16.88 14.50
N ASP A 195 5.07 -16.74 15.40
CA ASP A 195 4.27 -17.88 15.82
C ASP A 195 3.13 -18.15 14.82
N PHE A 196 2.62 -19.37 14.82
CA PHE A 196 1.40 -19.77 14.10
C PHE A 196 0.44 -20.45 15.08
N PHE A 197 -0.85 -20.52 14.76
CA PHE A 197 -1.86 -21.17 15.59
C PHE A 197 -3.10 -21.61 14.80
N GLY A 198 -3.94 -22.43 15.43
CA GLY A 198 -5.17 -22.95 14.83
C GLY A 198 -4.99 -24.32 14.16
N GLU A 199 -3.80 -24.89 14.26
CA GLU A 199 -3.43 -26.17 13.66
C GLU A 199 -4.17 -27.36 14.26
N ILE A 200 -4.50 -27.32 15.56
CA ILE A 200 -5.07 -28.47 16.29
C ILE A 200 -6.44 -28.87 15.70
N GLY A 201 -7.33 -27.89 15.54
CA GLY A 201 -8.68 -28.15 15.01
C GLY A 201 -8.69 -28.41 13.50
N VAL A 202 -7.79 -27.77 12.75
CA VAL A 202 -7.69 -27.97 11.29
C VAL A 202 -7.19 -29.39 10.97
N LEU A 203 -6.18 -29.87 11.68
CA LEU A 203 -5.63 -31.23 11.53
C LEU A 203 -6.42 -32.31 12.29
N ASN A 204 -7.49 -31.93 12.99
CA ASN A 204 -8.36 -32.82 13.74
C ASN A 204 -7.59 -33.69 14.77
N VAL A 205 -6.60 -33.10 15.45
CA VAL A 205 -5.65 -33.85 16.31
C VAL A 205 -6.32 -34.36 17.59
N ASP A 206 -7.31 -33.64 18.09
CA ASP A 206 -8.14 -34.04 19.24
C ASP A 206 -9.36 -34.89 18.83
N GLY A 207 -9.47 -35.25 17.54
CA GLY A 207 -10.59 -35.98 16.96
C GLY A 207 -11.82 -35.11 16.69
N VAL A 208 -11.76 -33.80 16.96
CA VAL A 208 -12.87 -32.87 16.74
C VAL A 208 -12.41 -31.65 15.92
N ASN A 209 -13.13 -31.34 14.84
CA ASN A 209 -12.86 -30.16 14.01
C ASN A 209 -13.35 -28.87 14.69
N LYS A 210 -12.78 -28.52 15.86
CA LYS A 210 -13.16 -27.34 16.65
C LYS A 210 -11.93 -26.61 17.19
N ARG A 211 -12.08 -25.32 17.43
CA ARG A 211 -11.08 -24.49 18.13
C ARG A 211 -10.99 -24.92 19.59
N THR A 212 -9.76 -25.07 20.10
CA THR A 212 -9.50 -25.59 21.44
C THR A 212 -9.45 -24.50 22.52
N ALA A 213 -9.23 -23.24 22.13
CA ALA A 213 -9.11 -22.12 23.04
C ALA A 213 -9.56 -20.81 22.38
N ASP A 214 -9.87 -19.83 23.21
CA ASP A 214 -10.13 -18.45 22.79
C ASP A 214 -8.80 -17.76 22.51
N VAL A 215 -8.72 -17.00 21.41
CA VAL A 215 -7.52 -16.24 21.04
C VAL A 215 -7.89 -14.79 20.77
N ARG A 216 -7.24 -13.86 21.47
CA ARG A 216 -7.53 -12.42 21.40
C ARG A 216 -6.30 -11.62 20.98
N ALA A 217 -6.50 -10.58 20.18
CA ALA A 217 -5.46 -9.60 19.86
C ALA A 217 -5.27 -8.61 21.01
N VAL A 218 -4.02 -8.41 21.46
CA VAL A 218 -3.69 -7.42 22.50
C VAL A 218 -3.61 -6.01 21.91
N GLY A 219 -2.98 -5.91 20.74
CA GLY A 219 -2.84 -4.68 19.97
C GLY A 219 -3.40 -4.86 18.56
N TYR A 220 -2.97 -4.00 17.63
CA TYR A 220 -3.15 -4.30 16.21
C TYR A 220 -2.32 -5.53 15.87
N ALA A 221 -2.92 -6.47 15.17
CA ALA A 221 -2.26 -7.69 14.75
C ALA A 221 -2.46 -7.92 13.26
N GLU A 222 -1.38 -8.26 12.58
CA GLU A 222 -1.36 -8.61 11.16
C GLU A 222 -1.10 -10.10 11.07
N LEU A 223 -2.03 -10.84 10.46
CA LEU A 223 -1.97 -12.29 10.34
C LEU A 223 -2.01 -12.71 8.87
N PHE A 224 -1.39 -13.82 8.52
CA PHE A 224 -1.70 -14.55 7.30
C PHE A 224 -2.68 -15.68 7.62
N VAL A 225 -3.75 -15.76 6.84
CA VAL A 225 -4.80 -16.77 6.95
C VAL A 225 -4.64 -17.77 5.81
N LEU A 226 -4.63 -19.06 6.16
CA LEU A 226 -4.65 -20.15 5.20
C LEU A 226 -5.86 -21.04 5.45
N SER A 227 -6.63 -21.31 4.40
CA SER A 227 -7.85 -22.12 4.51
C SER A 227 -7.50 -23.59 4.79
N ARG A 228 -8.42 -24.30 5.47
CA ARG A 228 -8.32 -25.73 5.77
C ARG A 228 -8.12 -26.56 4.50
N ASP A 229 -8.85 -26.26 3.44
CA ASP A 229 -8.80 -27.05 2.22
C ASP A 229 -7.45 -26.86 1.51
N ASP A 230 -6.91 -25.65 1.54
CA ASP A 230 -5.63 -25.31 0.92
C ASP A 230 -4.45 -25.92 1.67
N ILE A 231 -4.45 -25.84 3.00
CA ILE A 231 -3.40 -26.48 3.80
C ILE A 231 -3.47 -28.00 3.70
N LEU A 232 -4.66 -28.61 3.78
CA LEU A 232 -4.78 -30.07 3.70
C LEU A 232 -4.39 -30.60 2.32
N LYS A 233 -4.58 -29.83 1.25
CA LYS A 233 -4.04 -30.17 -0.08
C LYS A 233 -2.51 -30.13 -0.07
N ALA A 234 -1.92 -29.02 0.39
CA ALA A 234 -0.46 -28.87 0.44
C ALA A 234 0.22 -29.94 1.31
N LEU A 235 -0.41 -30.34 2.41
CA LEU A 235 0.12 -31.38 3.30
C LEU A 235 0.10 -32.79 2.69
N LYS A 236 -0.79 -33.06 1.72
CA LYS A 236 -0.76 -34.35 0.98
C LYS A 236 0.49 -34.47 0.12
N ASP A 237 0.94 -33.37 -0.47
CA ASP A 237 2.13 -33.32 -1.32
C ASP A 237 3.43 -33.23 -0.49
N HIS A 238 3.33 -32.74 0.76
CA HIS A 238 4.44 -32.56 1.70
C HIS A 238 4.18 -33.27 3.05
N PRO A 239 4.33 -34.61 3.12
CA PRO A 239 4.11 -35.37 4.35
C PRO A 239 5.13 -35.07 5.46
N ASP A 240 6.31 -34.58 5.08
CA ASP A 240 7.34 -34.08 5.99
C ASP A 240 6.84 -32.86 6.79
N ALA A 241 6.20 -31.91 6.11
CA ALA A 241 5.57 -30.78 6.76
C ALA A 241 4.43 -31.25 7.66
N GLU A 242 3.58 -32.16 7.20
CA GLU A 242 2.46 -32.69 8.00
C GLU A 242 2.93 -33.25 9.35
N ALA A 243 4.01 -34.05 9.35
CA ALA A 243 4.57 -34.61 10.56
C ALA A 243 5.02 -33.53 11.56
N VAL A 244 5.67 -32.47 11.08
CA VAL A 244 6.11 -31.32 11.89
C VAL A 244 4.91 -30.58 12.48
N ILE A 245 3.93 -30.19 11.65
CA ILE A 245 2.75 -29.45 12.12
C ILE A 245 1.96 -30.29 13.12
N ARG A 246 1.77 -31.59 12.84
CA ARG A 246 1.05 -32.52 13.72
C ARG A 246 1.77 -32.70 15.05
N LYS A 247 3.10 -32.86 15.05
CA LYS A 247 3.90 -32.92 16.29
C LYS A 247 3.72 -31.65 17.12
N HIS A 248 3.74 -30.48 16.49
CA HIS A 248 3.53 -29.20 17.16
C HIS A 248 2.13 -29.09 17.77
N ALA A 249 1.10 -29.48 17.00
CA ALA A 249 -0.29 -29.52 17.42
C ALA A 249 -0.50 -30.42 18.64
N THR A 250 0.07 -31.64 18.62
CA THR A 250 -0.02 -32.58 19.75
C THR A 250 0.67 -32.02 20.99
N ARG A 251 1.87 -31.43 20.84
CA ARG A 251 2.59 -30.79 21.96
C ARG A 251 1.74 -29.70 22.61
N ARG A 252 1.21 -28.76 21.83
CA ARG A 252 0.36 -27.67 22.34
C ARG A 252 -0.93 -28.17 22.98
N LEU A 253 -1.55 -29.20 22.40
CA LEU A 253 -2.75 -29.81 22.97
C LEU A 253 -2.47 -30.44 24.35
N CYS A 254 -1.35 -31.14 24.50
CA CYS A 254 -0.90 -31.70 25.78
C CYS A 254 -0.65 -30.58 26.80
N GLU A 255 0.12 -29.55 26.44
CA GLU A 255 0.42 -28.41 27.31
C GLU A 255 -0.85 -27.70 27.79
N THR A 256 -1.79 -27.46 26.87
CA THR A 256 -3.06 -26.79 27.18
C THR A 256 -3.91 -27.62 28.15
N ARG A 257 -4.02 -28.94 27.92
CA ARG A 257 -4.76 -29.84 28.83
C ARG A 257 -4.16 -29.86 30.23
N VAL A 258 -2.83 -29.91 30.33
CA VAL A 258 -2.13 -29.89 31.63
C VAL A 258 -2.38 -28.57 32.37
N ARG A 259 -2.29 -27.42 31.68
CA ARG A 259 -2.57 -26.10 32.28
C ARG A 259 -4.03 -25.97 32.74
N GLN A 260 -4.98 -26.47 31.95
CA GLN A 260 -6.40 -26.49 32.31
C GLN A 260 -6.67 -27.36 33.55
N GLN A 261 -6.08 -28.56 33.62
CA GLN A 261 -6.21 -29.45 34.79
C GLN A 261 -5.56 -28.86 36.04
N ALA A 262 -4.42 -28.18 35.91
CA ALA A 262 -3.77 -27.51 37.03
C ALA A 262 -4.62 -26.36 37.62
N HIS A 263 -5.28 -25.58 36.75
CA HIS A 263 -6.22 -24.54 37.16
C HIS A 263 -7.44 -25.12 37.91
N LEU A 264 -8.02 -26.21 37.41
CA LEU A 264 -9.16 -26.88 38.08
C LEU A 264 -8.81 -27.42 39.47
N HIS A 265 -7.55 -27.77 39.72
CA HIS A 265 -7.07 -28.29 41.01
C HIS A 265 -6.40 -27.24 41.93
N GLY A 266 -6.43 -25.96 41.58
CA GLY A 266 -5.95 -24.87 42.44
C GLY A 266 -4.45 -24.90 42.78
N LYS A 267 -3.62 -25.61 41.99
CA LYS A 267 -2.17 -25.70 42.20
C LYS A 267 -1.43 -24.72 41.27
N LYS A 268 -0.49 -23.94 41.82
CA LYS A 268 0.44 -23.10 41.04
C LYS A 268 1.20 -23.97 40.02
N SER A 269 1.40 -23.41 38.84
CA SER A 269 1.82 -24.04 37.58
C SER A 269 2.81 -25.22 37.72
N PRO A 270 2.54 -26.39 37.12
CA PRO A 270 3.50 -27.48 37.10
C PRO A 270 4.66 -27.16 36.15
N ILE A 271 5.89 -27.42 36.62
CA ILE A 271 7.11 -27.34 35.81
C ILE A 271 7.05 -28.46 34.77
N LEU A 272 7.03 -28.07 33.48
CA LEU A 272 6.93 -29.00 32.35
C LEU A 272 8.26 -29.77 32.21
N SER A 273 8.30 -31.04 32.61
CA SER A 273 9.42 -31.93 32.28
C SER A 273 9.17 -32.59 30.91
N ASN A 274 10.24 -32.72 30.10
CA ASN A 274 10.23 -33.18 28.70
C ASN A 274 9.70 -34.62 28.45
N ASN A 275 9.15 -35.31 29.45
CA ASN A 275 8.89 -36.75 29.38
C ASN A 275 7.39 -37.15 29.35
N PHE A 276 6.45 -36.22 29.17
CA PHE A 276 5.02 -36.53 29.26
C PHE A 276 4.27 -36.81 27.95
N CYS A 277 4.90 -36.68 26.78
CA CYS A 277 4.28 -37.08 25.53
C CYS A 277 4.51 -38.57 25.23
N LYS A 278 3.69 -39.45 25.82
CA LYS A 278 3.38 -40.74 25.17
C LYS A 278 2.10 -40.58 24.35
N PRO A 279 2.05 -40.99 23.07
CA PRO A 279 0.83 -40.94 22.29
C PRO A 279 -0.22 -41.87 22.89
N PHE A 280 -1.44 -41.37 23.11
CA PHE A 280 -2.59 -42.21 23.40
C PHE A 280 -3.05 -42.86 22.09
N ILE A 281 -2.59 -44.10 21.85
CA ILE A 281 -3.10 -44.94 20.76
C ILE A 281 -4.43 -45.54 21.24
N SER A 282 -5.54 -45.15 20.62
CA SER A 282 -6.80 -45.86 20.80
C SER A 282 -6.71 -47.24 20.12
N SER A 283 -6.99 -48.27 20.91
CA SER A 283 -7.02 -49.70 20.59
C SER A 283 -7.84 -50.07 19.34
N GLY A 284 -7.25 -50.89 18.46
CA GLY A 284 -7.91 -51.52 17.30
C GLY A 284 -6.95 -52.26 16.35
N VAL A 285 -6.35 -53.36 16.83
CA VAL A 285 -5.76 -54.55 16.17
C VAL A 285 -5.44 -54.49 14.65
N HIS A 286 -4.15 -54.64 14.30
CA HIS A 286 -3.57 -55.86 13.69
C HIS A 286 -2.04 -55.71 13.57
N GLU A 287 -1.31 -56.65 14.19
CA GLU A 287 0.11 -56.90 13.96
C GLU A 287 0.35 -57.25 12.48
N ASN A 288 1.37 -56.63 11.87
CA ASN A 288 2.51 -57.32 11.26
C ASN A 288 3.49 -56.33 10.60
N ALA A 289 4.74 -56.78 10.51
CA ALA A 289 5.89 -56.19 9.81
C ALA A 289 6.77 -55.21 10.61
N SER A 290 7.70 -55.82 11.35
CA SER A 290 9.00 -55.24 11.67
C SER A 290 9.79 -54.94 10.38
N VAL A 291 9.90 -53.66 10.02
CA VAL A 291 10.89 -53.20 9.04
C VAL A 291 11.98 -52.44 9.79
N LYS A 292 13.16 -53.05 9.84
CA LYS A 292 14.42 -52.45 10.28
C LYS A 292 14.82 -51.41 9.23
N LEU A 293 14.79 -50.12 9.58
CA LEU A 293 15.47 -49.09 8.80
C LEU A 293 16.81 -48.81 9.46
N GLU A 294 17.86 -49.34 8.84
CA GLU A 294 19.25 -48.99 9.14
C GLU A 294 19.48 -47.51 8.82
N VAL A 295 20.13 -46.82 9.75
CA VAL A 295 20.62 -45.45 9.58
C VAL A 295 22.00 -45.56 8.90
N PRO A 296 22.23 -44.99 7.71
CA PRO A 296 23.59 -44.78 7.24
C PRO A 296 24.12 -43.48 7.87
N SER A 297 25.23 -43.65 8.57
CA SER A 297 26.12 -42.62 9.06
C SER A 297 26.59 -41.66 7.96
N SER A 298 26.66 -40.38 8.32
CA SER A 298 27.67 -39.39 7.96
C SER A 298 28.18 -39.37 6.50
N GLY A 299 27.80 -38.34 5.76
CA GLY A 299 28.53 -37.96 4.54
C GLY A 299 27.77 -36.97 3.65
N THR A 300 28.32 -35.75 3.54
CA THR A 300 28.01 -34.72 2.53
C THR A 300 26.96 -33.67 2.91
N ILE A 301 27.29 -32.85 3.90
CA ILE A 301 26.83 -31.45 3.91
C ILE A 301 27.71 -30.68 2.91
N ARG A 302 27.12 -30.21 1.82
CA ARG A 302 27.67 -29.13 0.99
C ARG A 302 26.68 -27.96 0.92
N ASN A 303 26.98 -26.98 1.78
CA ASN A 303 26.94 -25.52 1.58
C ASN A 303 25.68 -24.86 0.99
N LEU A 304 24.76 -24.47 1.89
CA LEU A 304 23.91 -23.27 1.73
C LEU A 304 24.63 -21.97 2.17
N SER A 305 25.87 -22.08 2.63
CA SER A 305 26.68 -20.98 3.17
C SER A 305 27.33 -20.07 2.11
N MET A 306 27.15 -20.34 0.81
CA MET A 306 27.73 -19.51 -0.26
C MET A 306 26.80 -18.42 -0.80
N LEU A 307 25.54 -18.33 -0.36
CA LEU A 307 24.64 -17.24 -0.77
C LEU A 307 24.52 -16.09 0.25
N PHE A 308 25.18 -16.18 1.40
CA PHE A 308 24.93 -15.27 2.53
C PHE A 308 26.19 -14.77 3.24
N ASN A 309 27.22 -14.37 2.50
CA ASN A 309 28.39 -13.69 3.07
C ASN A 309 28.60 -12.31 2.43
N ASN A 310 28.05 -11.29 3.08
CA ASN A 310 28.44 -9.87 3.16
C ASN A 310 27.22 -9.13 3.72
N GLU A 311 27.22 -8.34 4.80
CA GLU A 311 28.27 -7.73 5.62
C GLU A 311 27.75 -7.64 7.06
N ASN A 312 28.65 -7.80 8.02
CA ASN A 312 28.46 -7.40 9.41
C ASN A 312 28.65 -5.89 9.51
N ASP A 313 27.62 -5.15 9.94
CA ASP A 313 27.77 -3.93 10.72
C ASP A 313 26.43 -3.58 11.38
N SER A 314 26.24 -4.01 12.63
CA SER A 314 25.03 -3.73 13.39
C SER A 314 25.34 -3.66 14.88
N GLN A 315 25.88 -2.52 15.31
CA GLN A 315 25.69 -2.05 16.70
C GLN A 315 25.69 -0.52 16.87
N SER A 316 25.74 0.26 15.79
CA SER A 316 25.55 1.73 15.80
C SER A 316 24.30 2.22 15.05
N GLN A 317 23.49 1.31 14.48
CA GLN A 317 22.38 1.69 13.57
C GLN A 317 21.02 1.92 14.26
N GLN A 318 20.82 1.50 15.52
CA GLN A 318 19.49 1.55 16.13
C GLN A 318 19.00 2.96 16.51
N THR A 319 19.92 3.92 16.70
CA THR A 319 19.60 5.35 16.87
C THR A 319 19.55 6.10 15.53
N THR A 320 20.29 5.66 14.51
CA THR A 320 20.27 6.26 13.16
C THR A 320 19.04 5.82 12.35
N VAL A 321 18.54 4.60 12.54
CA VAL A 321 17.36 4.06 11.83
C VAL A 321 16.06 4.78 12.22
N ASN A 322 15.89 5.19 13.48
CA ASN A 322 14.72 6.00 13.86
C ASN A 322 14.75 7.42 13.25
N SER A 323 15.95 8.01 13.09
CA SER A 323 16.11 9.28 12.37
C SER A 323 15.98 9.11 10.85
N GLY A 324 16.41 7.97 10.30
CA GLY A 324 16.34 7.62 8.90
C GLY A 324 14.93 7.30 8.44
N ILE A 325 14.13 6.58 9.23
CA ILE A 325 12.71 6.32 8.97
C ILE A 325 11.91 7.61 9.09
N LEU A 326 12.21 8.48 10.07
CA LEU A 326 11.56 9.78 10.18
C LEU A 326 11.97 10.72 9.03
N ALA A 327 13.22 10.67 8.55
CA ALA A 327 13.70 11.41 7.38
C ALA A 327 13.15 10.84 6.06
N GLN A 328 12.97 9.52 5.95
CA GLN A 328 12.38 8.83 4.80
C GLN A 328 10.86 8.99 4.77
N TRP A 329 10.20 9.07 5.94
CA TRP A 329 8.80 9.47 6.12
C TRP A 329 8.60 10.94 5.75
N LYS A 330 9.49 11.83 6.23
CA LYS A 330 9.47 13.25 5.87
C LYS A 330 9.77 13.44 4.38
N SER A 331 10.69 12.68 3.77
CA SER A 331 11.01 12.68 2.33
C SER A 331 9.86 12.13 1.46
N ARG A 332 9.25 10.99 1.82
CA ARG A 332 8.08 10.42 1.12
C ARG A 332 6.83 11.30 1.23
N HIS A 333 6.68 12.09 2.29
CA HIS A 333 5.55 13.01 2.47
C HIS A 333 5.85 14.46 2.10
N THR A 334 7.11 14.84 1.86
CA THR A 334 7.50 16.13 1.26
C THR A 334 7.64 16.05 -0.26
N GLY A 335 7.81 14.86 -0.86
CA GLY A 335 7.81 14.70 -2.32
C GLY A 335 6.53 15.20 -2.99
N GLY A 336 5.37 14.99 -2.35
CA GLY A 336 4.09 15.53 -2.82
C GLY A 336 3.94 17.05 -2.67
N LYS A 337 4.65 17.68 -1.72
CA LYS A 337 4.72 19.15 -1.60
C LYS A 337 5.74 19.75 -2.56
N ASN A 338 6.87 19.07 -2.82
CA ASN A 338 7.91 19.56 -3.72
C ASN A 338 7.47 19.55 -5.19
N GLU A 339 6.69 18.57 -5.64
CA GLU A 339 6.16 18.55 -7.01
C GLU A 339 5.01 19.53 -7.22
N THR A 340 4.14 19.73 -6.22
CA THR A 340 3.10 20.78 -6.28
C THR A 340 3.72 22.18 -6.19
N ASN A 341 4.77 22.36 -5.39
CA ASN A 341 5.51 23.61 -5.33
C ASN A 341 6.30 23.83 -6.63
N GLN A 342 6.86 22.79 -7.24
CA GLN A 342 7.46 22.89 -8.57
C GLN A 342 6.44 23.26 -9.64
N LEU A 343 5.23 22.68 -9.62
CA LEU A 343 4.17 23.05 -10.57
C LEU A 343 3.68 24.48 -10.37
N VAL A 344 3.49 24.90 -9.11
CA VAL A 344 3.16 26.30 -8.77
C VAL A 344 4.28 27.24 -9.20
N GLU A 345 5.54 26.90 -8.94
CA GLU A 345 6.72 27.66 -9.41
C GLU A 345 6.82 27.69 -10.94
N THR A 346 6.43 26.62 -11.64
CA THR A 346 6.44 26.58 -13.11
C THR A 346 5.32 27.45 -13.69
N ILE A 347 4.15 27.48 -13.03
CA ILE A 347 3.03 28.34 -13.40
C ILE A 347 3.38 29.81 -13.14
N ASP A 348 3.99 30.13 -12.00
CA ASP A 348 4.44 31.48 -11.65
C ASP A 348 5.56 31.94 -12.60
N GLN A 349 6.53 31.08 -12.93
CA GLN A 349 7.57 31.37 -13.93
C GLN A 349 6.98 31.60 -15.33
N PHE A 350 5.92 30.88 -15.69
CA PHE A 350 5.23 31.10 -16.94
C PHE A 350 4.46 32.43 -16.94
N ALA A 351 3.77 32.76 -15.84
CA ALA A 351 3.07 34.02 -15.68
C ALA A 351 4.03 35.22 -15.76
N ASP A 352 5.18 35.16 -15.07
CA ASP A 352 6.21 36.20 -15.11
C ASP A 352 6.83 36.36 -16.51
N ARG A 353 7.09 35.25 -17.21
CA ARG A 353 7.56 35.29 -18.60
C ARG A 353 6.51 35.88 -19.53
N TRP A 354 5.25 35.55 -19.33
CA TRP A 354 4.14 36.09 -20.12
C TRP A 354 3.97 37.60 -19.92
N GLU A 355 4.02 38.08 -18.67
CA GLU A 355 4.03 39.51 -18.35
C GLU A 355 5.26 40.23 -18.93
N THR A 356 6.44 39.60 -18.90
CA THR A 356 7.65 40.14 -19.52
C THR A 356 7.51 40.26 -21.05
N ILE A 357 6.87 39.28 -21.70
CA ILE A 357 6.61 39.31 -23.14
C ILE A 357 5.58 40.40 -23.46
N LEU A 358 4.48 40.49 -22.71
CA LEU A 358 3.46 41.51 -22.89
C LEU A 358 4.01 42.92 -22.70
N THR A 359 4.83 43.15 -21.67
CA THR A 359 5.47 44.44 -21.42
C THR A 359 6.50 44.80 -22.50
N ASN A 360 7.30 43.84 -22.98
CA ASN A 360 8.22 44.06 -24.10
C ASN A 360 7.48 44.37 -25.41
N ILE A 361 6.39 43.66 -25.70
CA ILE A 361 5.55 43.94 -26.87
C ILE A 361 4.97 45.34 -26.75
N THR A 362 4.40 45.70 -25.60
CA THR A 362 3.81 47.03 -25.36
C THR A 362 4.85 48.13 -25.44
N LYS A 363 6.08 47.87 -24.98
CA LYS A 363 7.20 48.82 -25.07
C LYS A 363 7.70 49.00 -26.50
N ASN A 364 7.87 47.92 -27.27
CA ASN A 364 8.24 47.99 -28.68
C ASN A 364 7.22 48.78 -29.49
N TYR A 365 5.92 48.51 -29.32
CA TYR A 365 4.88 49.27 -30.00
C TYR A 365 4.88 50.75 -29.57
N ARG A 366 5.15 51.06 -28.30
CA ARG A 366 5.26 52.45 -27.82
C ARG A 366 6.47 53.17 -28.41
N GLU A 367 7.62 52.51 -28.54
CA GLU A 367 8.82 53.08 -29.16
C GLU A 367 8.62 53.29 -30.67
N GLU A 368 8.03 52.33 -31.38
CA GLU A 368 7.70 52.49 -32.81
C GLU A 368 6.70 53.62 -33.05
N ILE A 369 5.65 53.74 -32.22
CA ILE A 369 4.70 54.87 -32.28
C ILE A 369 5.40 56.20 -31.93
N GLY A 370 6.37 56.18 -31.00
CA GLY A 370 7.19 57.34 -30.68
C GLY A 370 8.05 57.82 -31.85
N VAL A 371 8.70 56.89 -32.55
CA VAL A 371 9.50 57.18 -33.75
C VAL A 371 8.60 57.70 -34.88
N LEU A 372 7.44 57.09 -35.09
CA LEU A 372 6.45 57.57 -36.07
C LEU A 372 5.95 58.98 -35.72
N ARG A 373 5.71 59.27 -34.43
CA ARG A 373 5.33 60.61 -33.96
C ARG A 373 6.42 61.65 -34.25
N GLU A 374 7.69 61.34 -33.98
CA GLU A 374 8.81 62.24 -34.26
C GLU A 374 9.02 62.44 -35.78
N GLN A 375 8.85 61.39 -36.59
CA GLN A 375 8.89 61.50 -38.05
C GLN A 375 7.75 62.37 -38.60
N ILE A 376 6.54 62.24 -38.04
CA ILE A 376 5.38 63.08 -38.39
C ILE A 376 5.61 64.54 -37.97
N ILE A 377 6.17 64.79 -36.77
CA ILE A 377 6.49 66.15 -36.30
C ILE A 377 7.58 66.80 -37.19
N GLN A 378 8.62 66.06 -37.57
CA GLN A 378 9.64 66.56 -38.50
C GLN A 378 9.07 66.88 -39.89
N PHE A 379 8.17 66.04 -40.40
CA PHE A 379 7.50 66.27 -41.67
C PHE A 379 6.61 67.53 -41.67
N ILE A 380 5.87 67.76 -40.57
CA ILE A 380 5.04 68.95 -40.38
C ILE A 380 5.89 70.22 -40.27
N ASN A 381 6.96 70.21 -39.48
CA ASN A 381 7.86 71.37 -39.33
C ASN A 381 8.59 71.73 -40.64
N THR A 382 8.93 70.73 -41.46
CA THR A 382 9.57 70.96 -42.77
C THR A 382 8.57 71.52 -43.80
N SER A 383 7.30 71.11 -43.74
CA SER A 383 6.25 71.60 -44.65
C SER A 383 5.72 73.00 -44.31
N ILE A 384 5.72 73.39 -43.03
CA ILE A 384 5.29 74.72 -42.57
C ILE A 384 6.40 75.77 -42.72
N GLY A 385 7.68 75.38 -42.76
CA GLY A 385 8.80 76.30 -42.97
C GLY A 385 9.02 76.77 -44.42
N THR A 386 8.26 76.25 -45.39
CA THR A 386 8.37 76.59 -46.82
C THR A 386 7.15 77.36 -47.38
N HIS A 387 6.29 77.87 -46.50
CA HIS A 387 5.23 78.83 -46.83
C HIS A 387 5.37 80.07 -45.94
#